data_AF-A0A0C9U3F7-F1
#
_entry.id   AF-A0A0C9U3F7-F1
#
_cell.length_a   1.000
_cell.length_b   1.000
_cell.length_c   1.000
_cell.angle_alpha   90.00
_cell.angle_beta   90.00
_cell.angle_gamma   90.00
#
_symmetry.space_group_name_H-M   'P 1'
#
loop_
_entity.id
_entity.type
_entity.pdbx_description
1 polymer ?
#
loop_
_entity_poly.entity_id
_entity_poly.type
_entity_poly.pdbx_seq_one_letter_code
_entity_poly.pdbx_strand_id
1 'polypeptide(L)'
;AHLIILVSNPRTANRLIRDGIRVHQTLLWCRKLLKEPLRCLKCHKIGTGHFASQCTESEEKCGTCGSSHRTRDCPVSDRESRYCVNCKTRGHAAWDRGCPTFVAQYNKFATNVPDNQYKYYP
;
A
#
# COMPACT_ATOMS: atom_id res chain seq x y z
N ALA A 1 -3.06 3.93 13.15
CA ALA A 1 -2.56 2.53 13.16
C ALA A 1 -3.58 1.64 12.42
N HIS A 2 -3.13 0.55 11.79
CA HIS A 2 -4.02 -0.41 11.13
C HIS A 2 -3.83 -1.79 11.78
N LEU A 3 -4.91 -2.57 11.92
CA LEU A 3 -4.88 -3.95 12.39
C LEU A 3 -5.15 -4.88 11.20
N ILE A 4 -4.30 -5.89 11.01
CA ILE A 4 -4.55 -6.97 10.05
C ILE A 4 -4.93 -8.22 10.83
N ILE A 5 -6.11 -8.76 10.57
CA ILE A 5 -6.62 -9.96 11.23
C ILE A 5 -6.58 -11.11 10.22
N LEU A 6 -5.86 -12.17 10.57
CA LEU A 6 -5.84 -13.41 9.81
C LEU A 6 -6.83 -14.38 10.44
N VAL A 7 -7.73 -14.94 9.62
CA VAL A 7 -8.73 -15.92 10.04
C VAL A 7 -8.65 -17.14 9.15
N SER A 8 -9.02 -18.31 9.68
CA SER A 8 -8.86 -19.59 9.00
C SER A 8 -9.91 -19.90 7.93
N ASN A 9 -10.99 -19.11 7.84
CA ASN A 9 -12.11 -19.40 6.94
C ASN A 9 -12.82 -18.12 6.44
N PRO A 10 -13.36 -18.15 5.20
CA PRO A 10 -14.01 -16.99 4.57
C PRO A 10 -15.29 -16.58 5.28
N ARG A 11 -16.03 -17.52 5.88
CA ARG A 11 -17.26 -17.24 6.64
C ARG A 11 -16.98 -16.27 7.80
N THR A 12 -15.91 -16.49 8.56
CA THR A 12 -15.50 -15.62 9.67
C THR A 12 -15.04 -14.27 9.14
N ALA A 13 -14.21 -14.25 8.09
CA ALA A 13 -13.76 -13.02 7.45
C ALA A 13 -14.94 -12.15 6.98
N ASN A 14 -15.94 -12.77 6.35
CA ASN A 14 -17.11 -12.08 5.82
C ASN A 14 -18.01 -11.53 6.94
N ARG A 15 -18.15 -12.24 8.06
CA ARG A 15 -18.82 -11.71 9.27
C ARG A 15 -18.09 -10.47 9.80
N LEU A 16 -16.76 -10.51 9.91
CA LEU A 16 -15.98 -9.34 10.35
C LEU A 16 -16.15 -8.14 9.39
N ILE A 17 -16.14 -8.37 8.07
CA ILE A 17 -16.35 -7.32 7.06
C ILE A 17 -17.76 -6.73 7.14
N ARG A 18 -18.78 -7.57 7.41
CA ARG A 18 -20.19 -7.14 7.45
C ARG A 18 -20.56 -6.47 8.77
N ASP A 19 -20.17 -7.08 9.88
CA ASP A 19 -20.65 -6.75 11.23
C ASP A 19 -19.63 -5.93 12.03
N GLY A 20 -18.38 -5.83 11.54
CA GLY A 20 -17.26 -5.24 12.25
C GLY A 20 -16.70 -6.15 13.36
N ILE A 21 -15.75 -5.63 14.12
CA ILE A 21 -15.18 -6.27 15.31
C ILE A 21 -15.23 -5.31 16.50
N ARG A 22 -15.65 -5.79 17.67
CA ARG A 22 -15.55 -5.04 18.92
C ARG A 22 -14.20 -5.32 19.58
N VAL A 23 -13.42 -4.27 19.78
CA VAL A 23 -12.17 -4.31 20.55
C VAL A 23 -12.35 -3.38 21.74
N HIS A 24 -12.33 -3.93 22.96
CA HIS A 24 -12.83 -3.27 24.16
C HIS A 24 -14.26 -2.72 23.96
N GLN A 25 -14.45 -1.40 24.02
CA GLN A 25 -15.74 -0.75 23.86
C GLN A 25 -15.94 -0.12 22.47
N THR A 26 -15.00 -0.30 21.55
CA THR A 26 -15.03 0.34 20.23
C THR A 26 -15.39 -0.68 19.14
N LEU A 27 -16.40 -0.35 18.33
CA LEU A 27 -16.70 -1.07 17.09
C LEU A 27 -15.76 -0.58 15.97
N LEU A 28 -14.96 -1.49 15.44
CA LEU A 28 -14.06 -1.25 14.32
C LEU A 28 -14.64 -1.88 13.04
N TRP A 29 -14.77 -1.06 12.00
CA TRP A 29 -15.21 -1.54 10.69
C TRP A 29 -14.06 -2.23 9.97
N CYS A 30 -14.27 -3.50 9.60
CA CYS A 30 -13.30 -4.26 8.83
C CYS A 30 -13.55 -4.12 7.33
N ARG A 31 -12.47 -4.26 6.57
CA ARG A 31 -12.52 -4.38 5.10
C ARG A 31 -11.65 -5.54 4.66
N LYS A 32 -11.99 -6.10 3.50
CA LYS A 32 -11.16 -7.08 2.82
C LYS A 32 -9.76 -6.51 2.59
N LEU A 33 -8.73 -7.30 2.86
CA LEU A 33 -7.36 -6.94 2.51
C LEU A 33 -7.16 -7.19 1.01
N LEU A 34 -7.20 -6.11 0.22
CA LEU A 34 -7.05 -6.18 -1.22
C LEU A 34 -5.58 -6.37 -1.59
N LYS A 35 -5.31 -7.17 -2.63
CA LYS A 35 -3.97 -7.33 -3.18
C LYS A 35 -3.58 -6.04 -3.91
N GLU A 36 -2.34 -5.59 -3.75
CA GLU A 36 -1.82 -4.37 -4.36
C GLU A 36 -0.69 -4.70 -5.34
N PRO A 37 -0.43 -3.85 -6.35
CA PRO A 37 0.70 -4.04 -7.26
C PRO A 37 2.03 -3.99 -6.50
N LEU A 38 3.00 -4.80 -6.95
CA LEU A 38 4.32 -4.88 -6.34
C LEU A 38 5.01 -3.51 -6.36
N ARG A 39 5.54 -3.12 -5.20
CA ARG A 39 6.40 -1.95 -5.01
C ARG A 39 7.78 -2.40 -4.56
N CYS A 40 8.80 -2.04 -5.31
CA CYS A 40 10.18 -2.28 -4.90
C CYS A 40 10.53 -1.45 -3.66
N LEU A 41 11.06 -2.07 -2.60
CA LEU A 41 11.42 -1.36 -1.36
C LEU A 41 12.76 -0.62 -1.44
N LYS A 42 13.55 -0.80 -2.52
CA LYS A 42 14.79 -0.07 -2.75
C LYS A 42 14.54 1.23 -3.53
N CYS A 43 13.77 1.18 -4.61
CA CYS A 43 13.55 2.33 -5.50
C CYS A 43 12.14 2.92 -5.41
N HIS A 44 11.22 2.29 -4.67
CA HIS A 44 9.81 2.68 -4.51
C HIS A 44 8.97 2.75 -5.79
N LYS A 45 9.51 2.29 -6.93
CA LYS A 45 8.76 2.15 -8.19
C LYS A 45 7.71 1.05 -8.05
N ILE A 46 6.52 1.31 -8.61
CA ILE A 46 5.35 0.43 -8.57
C ILE A 46 5.11 -0.13 -9.97
N GLY A 47 4.74 -1.41 -10.06
CA GLY A 47 4.39 -2.05 -11.34
C GLY A 47 5.59 -2.37 -12.23
N THR A 48 6.82 -2.31 -11.70
CA THR A 48 8.06 -2.65 -12.43
C THR A 48 8.44 -4.13 -12.33
N GLY A 49 7.67 -4.95 -11.61
CA GLY A 49 7.84 -6.40 -11.57
C GLY A 49 9.10 -6.91 -10.85
N HIS A 50 9.81 -6.07 -10.09
CA HIS A 50 11.02 -6.48 -9.37
C HIS A 50 10.93 -6.21 -7.86
N PHE A 51 11.62 -7.06 -7.09
CA PHE A 51 11.83 -6.87 -5.66
C PHE A 51 13.10 -6.08 -5.38
N ALA A 52 13.28 -5.63 -4.14
CA ALA A 52 14.48 -4.90 -3.74
C ALA A 52 15.79 -5.67 -4.00
N SER A 53 15.77 -7.00 -3.88
CA SER A 53 16.92 -7.89 -4.16
C SER A 53 17.33 -7.93 -5.65
N GLN A 54 16.41 -7.60 -6.55
CA GLN A 54 16.61 -7.59 -8.01
C GLN A 54 16.69 -6.16 -8.56
N CYS A 55 16.76 -5.15 -7.68
CA CYS A 55 16.73 -3.76 -8.09
C CYS A 55 18.12 -3.31 -8.56
N THR A 56 18.18 -2.78 -9.78
CA THR A 56 19.41 -2.33 -10.44
C THR A 56 19.85 -0.92 -10.04
N GLU A 57 19.02 -0.17 -9.31
CA GLU A 57 19.41 1.14 -8.77
C GLU A 57 20.60 0.96 -7.82
N SER A 58 21.62 1.82 -7.92
CA SER A 58 22.80 1.77 -7.06
C SER A 58 22.42 2.07 -5.61
N GLU A 59 21.71 3.18 -5.40
CA GLU A 59 21.31 3.69 -4.10
C GLU A 59 19.86 3.36 -3.74
N GLU A 60 19.58 3.21 -2.45
CA GLU A 60 18.21 3.18 -1.96
C GLU A 60 17.60 4.58 -1.97
N LYS A 61 16.32 4.66 -2.34
CA LYS A 61 15.55 5.90 -2.34
C LYS A 61 14.63 5.93 -1.13
N CYS A 62 14.38 7.12 -0.61
CA CYS A 62 13.43 7.33 0.45
C CYS A 62 12.00 7.30 -0.12
N GLY A 63 11.11 6.50 0.48
CA GLY A 63 9.71 6.44 0.10
C GLY A 63 8.91 7.68 0.45
N THR A 64 9.44 8.58 1.27
CA THR A 64 8.79 9.82 1.73
C THR A 64 9.20 11.05 0.90
N CYS A 65 10.50 11.24 0.67
CA CYS A 65 11.04 12.42 -0.01
C CYS A 65 11.84 12.11 -1.30
N GLY A 66 12.04 10.84 -1.66
CA GLY A 66 12.76 10.45 -2.87
C GLY A 66 14.28 10.62 -2.85
N SER A 67 14.86 11.16 -1.78
CA SER A 67 16.31 11.32 -1.61
C SER A 67 17.03 9.99 -1.32
N SER A 68 18.35 9.96 -1.43
CA SER A 68 19.17 8.74 -1.26
C SER A 68 19.47 8.43 0.21
N HIS A 69 18.46 7.90 0.93
CA HIS A 69 18.61 7.37 2.29
C HIS A 69 17.43 6.44 2.63
N ARG A 70 17.54 5.69 3.73
CA ARG A 70 16.44 4.85 4.22
C ARG A 70 15.25 5.70 4.62
N THR A 71 14.04 5.21 4.33
CA THR A 71 12.80 5.89 4.72
C THR A 71 12.70 6.12 6.23
N ARG A 72 13.28 5.24 7.06
CA ARG A 72 13.27 5.38 8.53
C ARG A 72 14.10 6.58 9.03
N ASP A 73 15.12 6.97 8.26
CA ASP A 73 16.07 8.04 8.60
C ASP A 73 15.66 9.37 7.94
N CYS A 74 14.42 9.46 7.42
CA CYS A 74 13.94 10.64 6.73
C CYS A 74 13.65 11.79 7.69
N PRO A 75 14.28 12.97 7.52
CA PRO A 75 13.97 14.14 8.35
C PRO A 75 12.67 14.84 7.93
N VAL A 76 12.08 14.48 6.78
CA VAL A 76 10.90 15.14 6.23
C VAL A 76 9.64 14.66 6.96
N SER A 77 8.98 15.57 7.67
CA SER A 77 7.68 15.33 8.30
C SER A 77 6.54 16.09 7.60
N ASP A 78 6.83 17.27 7.05
CA ASP A 78 5.85 18.14 6.39
C ASP A 78 5.37 17.57 5.06
N ARG A 79 4.17 17.95 4.64
CA ARG A 79 3.53 17.41 3.43
C ARG A 79 4.18 17.93 2.15
N GLU A 80 4.54 19.21 2.11
CA GLU A 80 5.07 19.90 0.93
C GLU A 80 6.45 19.38 0.51
N SER A 81 7.27 18.98 1.47
CA SER A 81 8.59 18.39 1.21
C SER A 81 8.53 16.91 0.85
N ARG A 82 7.36 16.26 0.96
CA ARG A 82 7.20 14.88 0.44
C ARG A 82 7.24 14.89 -1.06
N TYR A 83 7.81 13.83 -1.61
CA TYR A 83 7.96 13.64 -3.04
C TYR A 83 7.68 12.19 -3.42
N CYS A 84 6.91 12.02 -4.48
CA CYS A 84 6.57 10.70 -5.00
C CYS A 84 7.42 10.37 -6.24
N VAL A 85 8.25 9.33 -6.14
CA VAL A 85 9.10 8.85 -7.24
C VAL A 85 8.31 8.30 -8.44
N ASN A 86 7.03 7.97 -8.26
CA ASN A 86 6.19 7.35 -9.29
C ASN A 86 5.52 8.39 -10.20
N CYS A 87 4.90 9.42 -9.62
CA CYS A 87 4.28 10.51 -10.39
C CYS A 87 5.16 11.76 -10.53
N LYS A 88 6.32 11.78 -9.84
CA LYS A 88 7.31 12.86 -9.84
C LYS A 88 6.79 14.21 -9.32
N THR A 89 5.80 14.20 -8.43
CA THR A 89 5.25 15.42 -7.83
C THR A 89 5.51 15.51 -6.32
N ARG A 90 5.48 16.74 -5.80
CA ARG A 90 5.53 17.05 -4.38
C ARG A 90 4.13 17.00 -3.73
N GLY A 91 4.08 17.05 -2.41
CA GLY A 91 2.82 17.08 -1.63
C GLY A 91 2.30 15.71 -1.18
N HIS A 92 2.97 14.62 -1.60
CA HIS A 92 2.72 13.27 -1.09
C HIS A 92 3.93 12.35 -1.27
N ALA A 93 3.93 11.24 -0.54
CA ALA A 93 4.98 10.24 -0.55
C ALA A 93 4.71 9.12 -1.57
N ALA A 94 5.72 8.33 -1.91
CA ALA A 94 5.59 7.19 -2.83
C ALA A 94 4.67 6.07 -2.31
N TRP A 95 4.31 6.09 -1.02
CA TRP A 95 3.38 5.15 -0.40
C TRP A 95 1.94 5.66 -0.30
N ASP A 96 1.66 6.86 -0.81
CA ASP A 96 0.32 7.43 -0.81
C ASP A 96 -0.61 6.68 -1.80
N ARG A 97 -1.80 6.29 -1.30
CA ARG A 97 -2.82 5.59 -2.08
C ARG A 97 -3.65 6.52 -2.96
N GLY A 98 -3.57 7.83 -2.75
CA GLY A 98 -4.14 8.86 -3.63
C GLY A 98 -3.25 9.23 -4.81
N CYS A 99 -2.04 8.67 -4.92
CA CYS A 99 -1.16 8.95 -6.05
C CYS A 99 -1.82 8.49 -7.37
N PRO A 100 -1.93 9.35 -8.40
CA PRO A 100 -2.58 8.99 -9.66
C PRO A 100 -1.89 7.81 -10.35
N THR A 101 -0.56 7.72 -10.27
CA THR A 101 0.21 6.58 -10.78
C THR A 101 -0.10 5.29 -10.02
N PHE A 102 -0.26 5.36 -8.70
CA PHE A 102 -0.67 4.19 -7.91
C PHE A 102 -2.08 3.73 -8.31
N VAL A 103 -3.05 4.65 -8.38
CA VAL A 103 -4.43 4.34 -8.75
C VAL A 103 -4.48 3.68 -10.14
N ALA A 104 -3.75 4.22 -11.11
CA ALA A 104 -3.67 3.64 -12.45
C ALA A 104 -3.07 2.23 -12.46
N GLN A 105 -1.97 2.00 -11.72
CA GLN A 105 -1.35 0.67 -11.62
C GLN A 105 -2.23 -0.31 -10.84
N TYR A 106 -2.90 0.13 -9.79
CA TYR A 106 -3.83 -0.67 -9.02
C TYR A 106 -5.02 -1.11 -9.87
N ASN A 107 -5.63 -0.21 -10.65
CA ASN A 107 -6.76 -0.56 -11.51
C ASN A 107 -6.36 -1.61 -12.57
N LYS A 108 -5.19 -1.44 -13.20
CA LYS A 108 -4.63 -2.44 -14.13
C LYS A 108 -4.39 -3.79 -13.46
N PHE A 109 -3.87 -3.78 -12.24
CA PHE A 109 -3.62 -4.99 -11.46
C PHE A 109 -4.92 -5.68 -11.05
N ALA A 110 -5.90 -4.92 -10.55
CA ALA A 110 -7.17 -5.43 -10.04
C ALA A 110 -8.01 -6.14 -11.12
N THR A 111 -7.91 -5.73 -12.39
CA THR A 111 -8.53 -6.46 -13.50
C THR A 111 -8.07 -7.91 -13.58
N ASN A 112 -6.80 -8.18 -13.22
CA ASN A 112 -6.20 -9.52 -13.26
C ASN A 112 -6.29 -10.26 -11.91
N VAL A 113 -6.93 -9.65 -10.90
CA VAL A 113 -7.14 -10.26 -9.59
C VAL A 113 -8.64 -10.29 -9.29
N PRO A 114 -9.36 -11.34 -9.73
CA PRO A 114 -10.82 -11.44 -9.56
C PRO A 114 -11.24 -11.24 -8.10
N ASP A 115 -10.45 -11.72 -7.15
CA ASP A 115 -10.73 -11.59 -5.72
C ASP A 115 -10.85 -10.13 -5.25
N ASN A 116 -10.14 -9.19 -5.88
CA ASN A 116 -10.23 -7.76 -5.55
C ASN A 116 -11.56 -7.12 -5.98
N GLN A 117 -12.34 -7.76 -6.86
CA GLN A 117 -13.61 -7.23 -7.37
C GLN A 117 -14.78 -7.47 -6.41
N TYR A 118 -14.61 -8.36 -5.43
CA TYR A 118 -15.65 -8.74 -4.48
C TYR A 118 -15.41 -8.14 -3.10
N LYS A 119 -16.48 -7.63 -2.48
CA LYS A 119 -16.46 -7.15 -1.09
C LYS A 119 -16.11 -8.26 -0.09
N TYR A 120 -16.58 -9.47 -0.35
CA TYR A 120 -16.43 -10.64 0.50
C TYR A 120 -15.43 -11.64 -0.09
N TYR A 121 -14.89 -12.52 0.74
CA TYR A 121 -14.17 -13.70 0.28
C TYR A 121 -15.18 -14.74 -0.24
N PRO A 122 -14.86 -15.46 -1.33
CA PRO A 122 -15.71 -16.55 -1.84
C PRO A 122 -15.88 -17.69 -0.83
#